data_AF-A0A935R7G0-F1
#
_entry.id   AF-A0A935R7G0-F1
#
_cell.length_a   1.000
_cell.length_b   1.000
_cell.length_c   1.000
_cell.angle_alpha   90.00
_cell.angle_beta   90.00
_cell.angle_gamma   90.00
#
_symmetry.space_group_name_H-M   'P 1'
#
loop_
_entity.id
_entity.type
_entity.pdbx_description
1 polymer ?
#
loop_
_entity_poly.entity_id
_entity_poly.type
_entity_poly.pdbx_seq_one_letter_code
_entity_poly.pdbx_strand_id
1 'polypeptide(L)' 'MIYADGGAMHIAAGLRKPIVCLFGNSDATRWRPWHVPHMLLQPLSRDVADICVEEVLAAWRNLNTLPG' A
#
# COMPACT_ATOMS: atom_id res chain seq x y z
N MET A 1 5.96 6.36 0.81
CA MET A 1 5.53 6.53 -0.59
C MET A 1 4.13 5.95 -0.75
N ILE A 2 3.33 6.44 -1.70
CA ILE A 2 1.99 5.92 -2.02
C ILE A 2 2.05 5.36 -3.45
N TYR A 3 1.69 4.09 -3.64
CA TYR A 3 1.72 3.42 -4.94
C TYR A 3 0.46 2.58 -5.17
N ALA A 4 0.04 2.48 -6.44
CA ALA A 4 -0.84 1.39 -6.88
C ALA A 4 -0.07 0.06 -6.89
N ASP A 5 -0.80 -1.05 -6.94
CA ASP A 5 -0.30 -2.43 -7.01
C ASP A 5 0.40 -2.74 -8.34
N GLY A 6 1.59 -2.18 -8.54
CA GLY A 6 2.38 -2.33 -9.76
C GLY A 6 3.90 -2.34 -9.52
N GLY A 7 4.68 -2.46 -10.61
CA GLY A 7 6.13 -2.65 -10.54
C GLY A 7 6.88 -1.59 -9.70
N ALA A 8 6.45 -0.33 -9.72
CA ALA A 8 7.06 0.74 -8.94
C ALA A 8 6.99 0.48 -7.42
N MET A 9 5.90 -0.14 -6.95
CA MET A 9 5.74 -0.53 -5.54
C MET A 9 6.83 -1.56 -5.15
N HIS A 10 7.10 -2.55 -6.00
CA HIS A 10 8.11 -3.57 -5.73
C HIS A 10 9.53 -3.02 -5.77
N ILE A 11 9.81 -2.07 -6.67
CA ILE A 11 11.10 -1.37 -6.68
C ILE A 11 11.29 -0.60 -5.37
N ALA A 12 10.28 0.12 -4.89
CA ALA A 12 10.33 0.82 -3.62
C ALA A 12 10.53 -0.13 -2.42
N ALA A 13 9.92 -1.33 -2.47
CA ALA A 13 10.12 -2.36 -1.45
C ALA A 13 11.56 -2.90 -1.45
N GLY A 14 12.16 -3.13 -2.63
CA GLY A 14 13.57 -3.50 -2.75
C GLY A 14 14.54 -2.46 -2.19
N LEU A 15 14.13 -1.19 -2.17
CA LEU A 15 14.87 -0.07 -1.58
C LEU A 15 14.52 0.17 -0.09
N ARG A 16 13.77 -0.75 0.55
CA ARG A 16 13.33 -0.67 1.95
C ARG A 16 12.59 0.63 2.29
N LYS A 17 11.83 1.17 1.33
CA LYS A 17 11.01 2.35 1.58
C LYS A 17 9.69 1.93 2.24
N PRO A 18 9.21 2.68 3.26
CA PRO A 18 7.86 2.47 3.78
C PRO A 18 6.81 2.85 2.73
N ILE A 19 5.80 1.99 2.56
CA ILE A 19 4.84 2.07 1.44
C ILE A 19 3.39 2.05 1.95
N VAL A 20 2.56 2.96 1.44
CA VAL A 20 1.10 2.77 1.38
C VAL A 20 0.80 2.20 0.00
N CYS A 21 0.17 1.04 -0.07
CA CYS A 21 -0.18 0.38 -1.32
C CYS A 21 -1.69 0.28 -1.50
N LEU A 22 -2.16 0.67 -2.69
CA LEU A 22 -3.56 0.68 -3.09
C LEU A 22 -3.82 -0.53 -3.99
N PHE A 23 -4.77 -1.38 -3.61
CA PHE A 23 -5.09 -2.61 -4.32
C PHE A 23 -6.56 -2.61 -4.76
N GLY A 24 -6.79 -2.93 -6.03
CA GLY A 24 -8.11 -3.21 -6.58
C GLY A 24 -8.38 -4.71 -6.66
N ASN A 25 -8.42 -5.25 -7.88
CA ASN A 25 -8.78 -6.64 -8.17
C ASN A 25 -7.63 -7.65 -8.01
N SER A 26 -6.39 -7.18 -7.87
CA SER A 26 -5.23 -8.04 -7.63
C SER A 26 -5.25 -8.69 -6.25
N ASP A 27 -4.66 -9.88 -6.16
CA ASP A 27 -4.50 -10.58 -4.89
C ASP A 27 -3.40 -9.95 -4.03
N ALA A 28 -3.83 -9.18 -3.03
CA ALA A 28 -2.97 -8.53 -2.04
C ALA A 28 -2.11 -9.52 -1.23
N THR A 29 -2.58 -10.75 -1.00
CA THR A 29 -1.83 -11.74 -0.20
C THR A 29 -0.56 -12.20 -0.91
N ARG A 30 -0.62 -12.25 -2.25
CA ARG A 30 0.48 -12.64 -3.11
C ARG A 30 1.39 -11.46 -3.48
N TRP A 31 0.81 -10.31 -3.78
CA TRP A 31 1.51 -9.20 -4.41
C TRP A 31 1.84 -8.00 -3.51
N ARG A 32 1.48 -8.02 -2.22
CA ARG A 32 1.87 -6.96 -1.26
C ARG A 32 3.39 -6.73 -1.22
N PRO A 33 3.87 -5.59 -0.70
CA PRO A 33 5.30 -5.40 -0.40
C PRO A 33 5.82 -6.44 0.62
N TRP A 34 6.96 -7.08 0.33
CA TRP A 34 7.55 -8.11 1.19
C TRP A 34 8.67 -7.50 2.03
N HIS A 35 8.72 -7.86 3.33
CA HIS A 35 9.78 -7.48 4.26
C HIS A 35 10.03 -5.96 4.41
N VAL A 36 9.01 -5.14 4.19
CA VAL A 36 9.07 -3.68 4.42
C VAL A 36 7.84 -3.21 5.17
N PRO A 37 7.95 -2.17 6.02
CA PRO A 37 6.79 -1.53 6.63
C PRO A 37 5.82 -1.06 5.54
N HIS A 38 4.57 -1.50 5.63
CA HIS A 38 3.56 -1.09 4.68
C HIS A 38 2.16 -1.02 5.29
N MET A 39 1.34 -0.16 4.70
CA MET A 39 -0.10 -0.13 4.92
C MET A 39 -0.78 -0.50 3.61
N LEU A 40 -1.69 -1.48 3.64
CA LEU A 40 -2.40 -1.96 2.47
C LEU A 40 -3.86 -1.54 2.53
N LEU A 41 -4.32 -0.87 1.49
CA LEU A 41 -5.72 -0.49 1.31
C LEU A 41 -6.31 -1.31 0.16
N GLN A 42 -7.29 -2.14 0.47
CA GLN A 42 -8.07 -2.90 -0.51
C GLN A 42 -9.53 -2.91 -0.06
N PRO A 43 -10.45 -2.25 -0.79
CA PRO A 43 -11.86 -2.23 -0.44
C PRO A 43 -12.50 -3.60 -0.76
N LEU A 44 -13.62 -3.90 -0.10
CA LEU A 44 -14.35 -5.16 -0.32
C LEU A 44 -14.85 -5.31 -1.76
N SER A 45 -15.16 -4.20 -2.43
CA SER A 45 -15.57 -4.17 -3.84
C SER A 45 -14.46 -4.62 -4.80
N ARG A 46 -13.20 -4.54 -4.36
CA ARG A 46 -12.01 -4.73 -5.20
C ARG A 46 -11.89 -3.72 -6.34
N ASP A 47 -12.58 -2.59 -6.25
CA ASP A 47 -12.35 -1.44 -7.12
C ASP A 47 -11.51 -0.40 -6.38
N VAL A 48 -10.35 -0.06 -6.95
CA VAL A 48 -9.44 0.93 -6.35
C VAL A 48 -10.08 2.33 -6.28
N ALA A 49 -11.08 2.60 -7.14
CA ALA A 49 -11.82 3.85 -7.14
C ALA A 49 -12.64 4.06 -5.85
N ASP A 50 -12.93 2.98 -5.11
CA ASP A 50 -13.66 3.04 -3.84
C ASP A 50 -12.76 3.41 -2.65
N ILE A 51 -11.45 3.58 -2.86
CA ILE A 51 -10.53 4.04 -1.82
C ILE A 51 -10.58 5.56 -1.72
N CYS A 52 -11.02 6.08 -0.59
CA CYS A 52 -11.11 7.51 -0.35
C CYS A 52 -9.75 8.13 0.00
N VAL A 53 -9.56 9.41 -0.33
CA VAL A 53 -8.32 10.15 -0.02
C VAL A 53 -8.04 10.18 1.49
N GLU A 54 -9.08 10.25 2.31
CA GLU A 54 -9.01 10.24 3.76
C GLU A 54 -8.41 8.94 4.30
N GLU A 55 -8.75 7.80 3.70
CA GLU A 55 -8.19 6.49 4.05
C GLU A 55 -6.70 6.43 3.71
N VAL A 56 -6.31 6.97 2.55
CA VAL A 56 -4.91 7.07 2.13
C VAL A 56 -4.12 7.95 3.09
N LEU A 57 -4.67 9.10 3.50
CA LEU A 57 -4.04 10.01 4.46
C LEU A 57 -3.90 9.37 5.85
N ALA A 58 -4.91 8.65 6.32
CA ALA A 58 -4.85 7.92 7.57
C ALA A 58 -3.77 6.81 7.53
N ALA A 59 -3.72 6.03 6.45
CA ALA A 59 -2.70 5.02 6.24
C ALA A 59 -1.30 5.63 6.20
N TRP A 60 -1.12 6.77 5.51
CA TRP A 60 0.15 7.48 5.46
C TRP A 60 0.63 7.94 6.84
N ARG A 61 -0.28 8.51 7.64
CA ARG A 61 0.05 8.94 9.02
C ARG A 61 0.44 7.75 9.89
N ASN A 62 -0.31 6.65 9.83
CA ASN A 62 -0.03 5.44 10.60
C ASN A 62 1.32 4.82 10.22
N LEU A 63 1.63 4.77 8.92
CA LEU A 63 2.91 4.25 8.43
C LEU A 63 4.11 5.03 8.98
N ASN A 64 4.02 6.36 9.10
CA ASN A 64 5.08 7.20 9.66
C ASN A 64 5.27 7.03 11.18
N THR A 65 4.38 6.28 11.84
CA THR A 65 4.50 5.94 13.27
C THR A 65 5.06 4.53 13.51
N LEU A 66 5.24 3.73 12.45
CA LEU A 66 5.82 2.39 12.58
C LEU A 66 7.34 2.48 12.84
N PRO A 67 7.89 1.75 13.83
CA PRO A 67 9.34 1.65 14.00
C PRO A 67 9.97 0.96 12.77
N GLY A 68 11.13 1.47 12.34
CA GLY A 68 11.87 1.03 11.15
C GLY A 68 12.79 -0.15 11.36
#